data_AF-A0A1X0G482-F1
#
_entry.id   AF-A0A1X0G482-F1
#
_cell.length_a   1.000
_cell.length_b   1.000
_cell.length_c   1.000
_cell.angle_alpha   90.00
_cell.angle_beta   90.00
_cell.angle_gamma   90.00
#
_symmetry.space_group_name_H-M   'P 1'
#
loop_
_entity.id
_entity.type
_entity.pdbx_description
1 polymer ?
#
loop_
_entity_poly.entity_id
_entity_poly.type
_entity_poly.pdbx_seq_one_letter_code
_entity_poly.pdbx_strand_id
1 'polypeptide(L)'
;MSIDRFGLLAGTIRLASGVSFLVDPLRANKLWGDPDEPTPTAQLLLRSMGYRDALIGVLLASAALRGKNTRGWFLASAGADVADLVGGMSVHSKLKPSQQIIGLGGAAVGVAAGLWGAVRPTIRTATRAAPEEPAP
;
A
#
# COMPACT_ATOMS: atom_id res chain seq x y z
N MET A 1 -19.01 13.03 8.72
CA MET A 1 -17.84 12.68 7.89
C MET A 1 -17.88 11.19 7.59
N SER A 2 -17.89 10.78 6.31
CA SER A 2 -17.79 9.36 5.95
C SER A 2 -16.32 8.95 5.91
N ILE A 3 -15.87 8.17 6.89
CA ILE A 3 -14.52 7.62 6.93
C ILE A 3 -14.40 6.53 5.87
N ASP A 4 -13.36 6.60 5.04
CA ASP A 4 -13.04 5.54 4.10
C ASP A 4 -12.33 4.38 4.83
N ARG A 5 -13.10 3.44 5.37
CA ARG A 5 -12.58 2.32 6.18
C ARG A 5 -11.55 1.46 5.44
N PHE A 6 -11.76 1.24 4.14
CA PHE A 6 -10.82 0.46 3.33
C PHE A 6 -9.53 1.24 3.07
N GLY A 7 -9.64 2.53 2.75
CA GLY A 7 -8.49 3.44 2.66
C GLY A 7 -7.68 3.49 3.96
N LEU A 8 -8.36 3.55 5.09
CA LEU A 8 -7.73 3.57 6.39
C LEU A 8 -6.98 2.26 6.67
N LEU A 9 -7.65 1.11 6.50
CA LEU A 9 -7.04 -0.19 6.76
C LEU A 9 -5.81 -0.42 5.85
N ALA A 10 -5.96 -0.20 4.55
CA ALA A 10 -4.86 -0.38 3.60
C ALA A 10 -3.70 0.59 3.89
N GLY A 11 -4.00 1.86 4.17
CA GLY A 11 -3.01 2.87 4.51
C GLY A 11 -2.27 2.55 5.81
N THR A 12 -2.98 2.09 6.85
CA THR A 12 -2.36 1.72 8.13
C THR A 12 -1.50 0.46 8.01
N ILE A 13 -1.94 -0.55 7.27
CA ILE A 13 -1.12 -1.76 7.03
C ILE A 13 0.16 -1.37 6.30
N ARG A 14 0.07 -0.60 5.20
CA ARG A 14 1.24 -0.17 4.42
C ARG A 14 2.17 0.73 5.23
N LEU A 15 1.61 1.58 6.08
CA LEU A 15 2.38 2.39 7.01
C LEU A 15 3.16 1.53 8.01
N ALA A 16 2.48 0.59 8.67
CA ALA A 16 3.10 -0.28 9.66
C ALA A 16 4.20 -1.16 9.04
N SER A 17 3.96 -1.73 7.85
CA SER A 17 4.98 -2.49 7.14
C SER A 17 6.16 -1.60 6.72
N GLY A 18 5.90 -0.42 6.15
CA GLY A 18 6.95 0.51 5.73
C GLY A 18 7.83 1.00 6.89
N VAL A 19 7.22 1.34 8.04
CA VAL A 19 7.95 1.72 9.26
C VAL A 19 8.78 0.56 9.81
N SER A 20 8.28 -0.68 9.73
CA SER A 20 9.06 -1.86 10.13
C SER A 20 10.34 -2.00 9.30
N PHE A 21 10.24 -1.88 7.97
CA PHE A 21 11.40 -1.90 7.08
C PHE A 21 12.35 -0.71 7.27
N LEU A 22 11.83 0.43 7.72
CA LEU A 22 12.63 1.62 8.01
C LEU A 22 13.46 1.49 9.29
N VAL A 23 12.81 1.09 10.39
CA VAL A 23 13.43 1.06 11.73
C VAL A 23 14.32 -0.16 11.91
N ASP A 24 13.86 -1.32 11.46
CA ASP A 24 14.57 -2.59 11.63
C ASP A 24 14.43 -3.47 10.38
N PRO A 25 15.19 -3.19 9.31
CA PRO A 25 15.12 -3.95 8.06
C PRO A 25 15.49 -5.42 8.26
N LEU A 26 16.27 -5.76 9.29
CA LEU A 26 16.69 -7.14 9.57
C LEU A 26 15.55 -7.95 10.21
N ARG A 27 14.84 -7.39 11.20
CA ARG A 27 13.63 -8.03 11.73
C ARG A 27 12.49 -8.03 10.73
N ALA A 28 12.33 -6.96 9.94
CA ALA A 28 11.32 -6.92 8.90
C ALA A 28 11.57 -7.97 7.81
N ASN A 29 12.83 -8.15 7.37
CA ASN A 29 13.20 -9.23 6.45
C ASN A 29 13.00 -10.62 7.10
N LYS A 30 13.29 -10.80 8.40
CA LYS A 30 12.99 -12.05 9.10
C LYS A 30 11.49 -12.34 9.24
N LEU A 31 10.66 -11.31 9.40
CA LEU A 31 9.21 -11.43 9.62
C LEU A 31 8.43 -11.56 8.30
N TRP A 32 8.91 -10.91 7.23
CA TRP A 32 8.24 -10.78 5.93
C TRP A 32 9.08 -11.31 4.74
N GLY A 33 10.19 -11.98 4.96
CA GLY A 33 11.17 -12.32 3.90
C GLY A 33 12.11 -13.48 4.25
N ASP A 34 13.43 -13.25 4.22
CA ASP A 34 14.48 -14.27 4.44
C ASP A 34 15.08 -14.19 5.87
N PRO A 35 15.34 -15.33 6.55
CA PRO A 35 16.12 -15.36 7.79
C PRO A 35 17.60 -14.95 7.67
N ASP A 36 18.19 -14.93 6.47
CA ASP A 36 19.59 -14.56 6.26
C ASP A 36 19.82 -13.04 6.27
N GLU A 37 21.02 -12.62 6.71
CA GLU A 37 21.37 -11.20 6.80
C GLU A 37 21.56 -10.56 5.42
N PRO A 38 20.76 -9.54 5.05
CA PRO A 38 20.92 -8.81 3.80
C PRO A 38 22.25 -8.05 3.76
N THR A 39 22.86 -8.01 2.56
CA THR A 39 24.06 -7.19 2.31
C THR A 39 23.80 -5.70 2.59
N PRO A 40 24.82 -4.89 2.90
CA PRO A 40 24.62 -3.47 3.22
C PRO A 40 23.86 -2.68 2.14
N THR A 41 24.11 -2.97 0.86
CA THR A 41 23.37 -2.38 -0.27
C THR A 41 21.91 -2.81 -0.28
N ALA A 42 21.61 -4.08 0.01
CA ALA A 42 20.23 -4.55 0.14
C ALA A 42 19.51 -3.89 1.32
N GLN A 43 20.19 -3.63 2.43
CA GLN A 43 19.62 -2.90 3.56
C GLN A 43 19.26 -1.45 3.21
N LEU A 44 20.09 -0.78 2.41
CA LEU A 44 19.77 0.58 1.94
C LEU A 44 18.52 0.57 1.05
N LEU A 45 18.42 -0.40 0.13
CA LEU A 45 17.25 -0.59 -0.73
C LEU A 45 15.98 -0.89 0.08
N LEU A 46 16.07 -1.77 1.07
CA LEU A 46 14.97 -2.09 1.99
C LEU A 46 14.52 -0.86 2.78
N ARG A 47 15.44 -0.01 3.24
CA ARG A 47 15.09 1.25 3.91
C ARG A 47 14.40 2.24 2.97
N SER A 48 14.87 2.41 1.74
CA SER A 48 14.20 3.26 0.74
C SER A 48 12.80 2.76 0.40
N MET A 49 12.63 1.44 0.28
CA MET A 49 11.33 0.79 0.12
C MET A 49 10.41 1.06 1.34
N GLY A 50 10.94 0.92 2.56
CA GLY A 50 10.21 1.24 3.79
C GLY A 50 9.78 2.70 3.87
N TYR A 51 10.65 3.65 3.47
CA TYR A 51 10.33 5.07 3.42
C TYR A 51 9.17 5.39 2.49
N ARG A 52 9.19 4.89 1.24
CA ARG A 52 8.10 5.15 0.28
C ARG A 52 6.78 4.54 0.76
N ASP A 53 6.82 3.36 1.38
CA ASP A 53 5.61 2.65 1.81
C ASP A 53 5.00 3.31 3.05
N ALA A 54 5.85 3.75 3.98
CA ALA A 54 5.43 4.57 5.10
C ALA A 54 4.79 5.87 4.63
N LEU A 55 5.40 6.55 3.66
CA LEU A 55 4.88 7.81 3.13
C LEU A 55 3.53 7.62 2.44
N ILE A 56 3.43 6.66 1.51
CA ILE A 56 2.16 6.33 0.83
C ILE A 56 1.10 5.90 1.85
N GLY A 57 1.48 5.10 2.86
CA GLY A 57 0.61 4.64 3.93
C GLY A 57 0.03 5.77 4.78
N VAL A 58 0.87 6.70 5.27
CA VAL A 58 0.42 7.91 6.01
C VAL A 58 -0.53 8.74 5.16
N LEU A 59 -0.17 8.99 3.90
CA LEU A 59 -0.94 9.87 3.03
C LEU A 59 -2.29 9.24 2.66
N LEU A 60 -2.32 7.93 2.43
CA LEU A 60 -3.55 7.17 2.22
C LEU A 60 -4.44 7.17 3.48
N ALA A 61 -3.88 6.82 4.64
CA ALA A 61 -4.62 6.77 5.90
C ALA A 61 -5.15 8.15 6.30
N SER A 62 -4.36 9.21 6.14
CA SER A 62 -4.79 10.58 6.44
C SER A 62 -5.85 11.09 5.48
N ALA A 63 -5.77 10.77 4.17
CA ALA A 63 -6.82 11.06 3.22
C ALA A 63 -8.12 10.33 3.57
N ALA A 64 -8.02 9.06 3.97
CA ALA A 64 -9.16 8.24 4.38
C ALA A 64 -9.86 8.75 5.64
N LEU A 65 -9.09 9.17 6.66
CA LEU A 65 -9.61 9.79 7.89
C LEU A 65 -10.29 11.13 7.62
N ARG A 66 -9.74 11.92 6.70
CA ARG A 66 -10.28 13.24 6.32
C ARG A 66 -11.43 13.14 5.31
N GLY A 67 -11.83 11.94 4.88
CA GLY A 67 -12.84 11.73 3.84
C GLY A 67 -12.47 12.33 2.48
N LYS A 68 -11.18 12.51 2.22
CA LYS A 68 -10.66 13.01 0.94
C LYS A 68 -10.56 11.87 -0.09
N ASN A 69 -10.38 12.23 -1.35
CA ASN A 69 -10.19 11.25 -2.41
C ASN A 69 -8.91 10.42 -2.17
N THR A 70 -9.08 9.10 -1.98
CA THR A 70 -7.99 8.14 -1.72
C THR A 70 -7.46 7.48 -2.99
N ARG A 71 -8.12 7.66 -4.15
CA ARG A 71 -7.81 6.95 -5.39
C ARG A 71 -6.38 7.17 -5.88
N GLY A 72 -5.88 8.41 -5.79
CA GLY A 72 -4.50 8.74 -6.19
C GLY A 72 -3.45 8.00 -5.34
N TRP A 73 -3.71 7.86 -4.04
CA TRP A 73 -2.83 7.14 -3.13
C TRP A 73 -2.89 5.62 -3.33
N PHE A 74 -4.05 5.08 -3.70
CA PHE A 74 -4.20 3.69 -4.10
C PHE A 74 -3.45 3.37 -5.41
N LEU A 75 -3.49 4.27 -6.40
CA LEU A 75 -2.68 4.15 -7.62
C LEU A 75 -1.18 4.23 -7.32
N ALA A 76 -0.76 5.13 -6.44
CA ALA A 76 0.64 5.22 -6.01
C ALA A 76 1.10 3.93 -5.31
N SER A 77 0.26 3.36 -4.44
CA SER A 77 0.52 2.06 -3.81
C SER A 77 0.65 0.95 -4.85
N ALA A 78 -0.30 0.84 -5.79
CA ALA A 78 -0.25 -0.16 -6.85
C ALA A 78 1.02 -0.01 -7.71
N GLY A 79 1.41 1.22 -8.05
CA GLY A 79 2.62 1.49 -8.82
C GLY A 79 3.89 1.06 -8.10
N ALA A 80 3.96 1.28 -6.78
CA ALA A 80 5.08 0.82 -5.96
C ALA A 80 5.16 -0.72 -5.94
N ASP A 81 4.02 -1.41 -5.78
CA ASP A 81 3.98 -2.87 -5.74
C ASP A 81 4.26 -3.50 -7.13
N VAL A 82 3.84 -2.85 -8.23
CA VAL A 82 4.23 -3.26 -9.59
C VAL A 82 5.75 -3.13 -9.77
N ALA A 83 6.36 -2.05 -9.31
CA ALA A 83 7.81 -1.87 -9.40
C ALA A 83 8.55 -2.98 -8.65
N ASP A 84 8.03 -3.41 -7.49
CA ASP A 84 8.60 -4.51 -6.71
C ASP A 84 8.41 -5.86 -7.38
N LEU A 85 7.25 -6.12 -7.99
CA LEU A 85 7.02 -7.32 -8.79
C LEU A 85 7.99 -7.38 -9.97
N VAL A 86 8.13 -6.30 -10.73
CA VAL A 86 9.03 -6.25 -11.89
C VAL A 86 10.48 -6.45 -11.45
N GLY A 87 10.91 -5.74 -10.40
CA GLY A 87 12.24 -5.90 -9.82
C GLY A 87 12.48 -7.32 -9.30
N GLY A 88 11.51 -7.93 -8.62
CA GLY A 88 11.57 -9.29 -8.09
C GLY A 88 11.56 -10.37 -9.17
N MET A 89 10.80 -10.17 -10.25
CA MET A 89 10.77 -11.09 -11.40
C MET A 89 12.13 -11.17 -12.11
N SER A 90 12.87 -10.07 -12.22
CA SER A 90 14.21 -10.06 -12.85
C SER A 90 15.25 -10.89 -12.11
N VAL A 91 15.03 -11.18 -10.81
CA VAL A 91 15.94 -12.00 -9.98
C VAL A 91 15.26 -13.26 -9.42
N HIS A 92 14.06 -13.60 -9.89
CA HIS A 92 13.25 -14.67 -9.28
C HIS A 92 13.98 -16.02 -9.24
N SER A 93 14.80 -16.32 -10.25
CA SER A 93 15.58 -17.57 -10.35
C SER A 93 16.72 -17.68 -9.33
N LYS A 94 17.05 -16.59 -8.65
CA LYS A 94 18.05 -16.51 -7.57
C LYS A 94 17.43 -16.38 -6.17
N LEU A 95 16.10 -16.28 -6.09
CA LEU A 95 15.36 -16.16 -4.83
C LEU A 95 14.96 -17.55 -4.31
N LYS A 96 15.06 -17.74 -2.99
CA LYS A 96 14.53 -18.94 -2.33
C LYS A 96 13.00 -19.00 -2.50
N PRO A 97 12.39 -20.19 -2.52
CA PRO A 97 10.93 -20.34 -2.68
C PRO A 97 10.09 -19.54 -1.68
N SER A 98 10.57 -19.39 -0.44
CA SER A 98 9.93 -18.57 0.58
C SER A 98 9.92 -17.07 0.23
N GLN A 99 11.01 -16.55 -0.35
CA GLN A 99 11.12 -15.16 -0.79
C GLN A 99 10.23 -14.85 -1.98
N GLN A 100 10.05 -15.82 -2.89
CA GLN A 100 9.10 -15.69 -4.00
C GLN A 100 7.67 -15.60 -3.47
N ILE A 101 7.29 -16.49 -2.55
CA ILE A 101 5.93 -16.52 -2.01
C ILE A 101 5.60 -15.25 -1.23
N ILE A 102 6.49 -14.79 -0.34
CA ILE A 102 6.17 -13.64 0.52
C ILE A 102 6.41 -12.31 -0.23
N GLY A 103 7.51 -12.19 -0.98
CA GLY A 103 7.87 -10.97 -1.72
C GLY A 103 7.00 -10.75 -2.95
N LEU A 104 6.99 -11.69 -3.91
CA LEU A 104 6.15 -11.55 -5.10
C LEU A 104 4.66 -11.71 -4.75
N GLY A 105 4.31 -12.62 -3.84
CA GLY A 105 2.91 -12.78 -3.43
C GLY A 105 2.36 -11.55 -2.72
N GLY A 106 3.13 -10.95 -1.81
CA GLY A 106 2.75 -9.71 -1.13
C GLY A 106 2.57 -8.55 -2.11
N ALA A 107 3.49 -8.40 -3.06
CA ALA A 107 3.39 -7.36 -4.07
C ALA A 107 2.20 -7.58 -5.02
N ALA A 108 1.91 -8.82 -5.43
CA ALA A 108 0.72 -9.13 -6.24
C ALA A 108 -0.60 -8.77 -5.53
N VAL A 109 -0.70 -9.10 -4.24
CA VAL A 109 -1.85 -8.70 -3.40
C VAL A 109 -1.93 -7.18 -3.28
N GLY A 110 -0.79 -6.50 -3.10
CA GLY A 110 -0.68 -5.04 -3.05
C GLY A 110 -1.18 -4.36 -4.33
N VAL A 111 -0.77 -4.86 -5.51
CA VAL A 111 -1.27 -4.38 -6.80
C VAL A 111 -2.78 -4.55 -6.92
N ALA A 112 -3.30 -5.73 -6.59
CA ALA A 112 -4.73 -6.00 -6.66
C ALA A 112 -5.53 -5.05 -5.72
N ALA A 113 -5.08 -4.89 -4.48
CA ALA A 113 -5.70 -4.01 -3.50
C ALA A 113 -5.60 -2.53 -3.92
N GLY A 114 -4.47 -2.12 -4.49
CA GLY A 114 -4.23 -0.78 -5.02
C GLY A 114 -5.13 -0.45 -6.21
N LEU A 115 -5.21 -1.33 -7.19
CA LEU A 115 -6.07 -1.15 -8.36
C LEU A 115 -7.56 -1.16 -7.97
N TRP A 116 -7.98 -2.13 -7.17
CA TRP A 116 -9.34 -2.16 -6.62
C TRP A 116 -9.65 -0.88 -5.85
N GLY A 117 -8.71 -0.44 -5.02
CA GLY A 117 -8.87 0.76 -4.25
C GLY A 117 -9.00 2.03 -5.10
N ALA A 118 -8.32 2.07 -6.24
CA ALA A 118 -8.40 3.17 -7.19
C ALA A 118 -9.72 3.21 -7.96
N VAL A 119 -10.27 2.04 -8.33
CA VAL A 119 -11.46 1.95 -9.20
C VAL A 119 -12.77 1.79 -8.44
N ARG A 120 -12.73 1.44 -7.15
CA ARG A 120 -13.95 1.15 -6.39
C ARG A 120 -14.93 2.34 -6.38
N PRO A 121 -16.25 2.06 -6.45
CA PRO A 121 -17.27 3.08 -6.25
C PRO A 121 -17.15 3.64 -4.83
N THR A 122 -16.82 4.93 -4.72
CA THR A 122 -17.00 5.65 -3.45
C THR A 122 -18.49 5.92 -3.34
N ILE A 123 -19.13 5.39 -2.30
CA ILE A 123 -20.52 5.75 -1.96
C ILE A 123 -20.48 7.23 -1.59
N ARG A 124 -20.63 8.08 -2.60
CA ARG A 124 -21.00 9.47 -2.42
C ARG A 124 -22.41 9.38 -1.86
N THR A 125 -22.56 9.58 -0.55
CA THR A 125 -23.88 9.85 0.02
C THR A 125 -24.48 10.92 -0.86
N ALA A 126 -25.50 10.53 -1.64
CA ALA A 126 -26.23 11.43 -2.48
C ALA A 126 -26.74 12.51 -1.52
N THR A 127 -26.17 13.71 -1.62
CA THR A 127 -26.83 14.89 -1.09
C THR A 127 -28.16 14.91 -1.83
N ARG A 128 -29.18 14.48 -1.11
CA ARG A 128 -30.60 14.59 -1.42
C ARG A 128 -30.81 15.98 -1.99
N ALA A 129 -30.88 16.08 -3.32
CA ALA A 129 -31.48 17.22 -3.96
C ALA A 129 -32.92 17.20 -3.45
N ALA A 130 -33.22 18.08 -2.51
CA ALA A 130 -34.58 18.28 -2.06
C ALA A 130 -35.41 18.61 -3.32
N PRO A 131 -36.60 18.01 -3.49
CA PRO A 131 -37.49 18.43 -4.55
C PRO A 131 -37.78 19.92 -4.33
N GLU A 132 -37.50 20.71 -5.36
CA GLU A 132 -37.83 22.12 -5.44
C GLU A 132 -39.35 22.24 -5.26
N GLU A 133 -39.75 22.81 -4.13
CA GLU A 133 -41.15 23.08 -3.81
C GLU A 133 -41.66 24.12 -4.82
N PRO A 134 -42.73 23.84 -5.60
CA PRO A 134 -43.26 24.83 -6.52
C PRO A 134 -43.90 25.95 -5.69
N ALA A 135 -43.31 27.15 -5.78
CA ALA A 135 -43.84 28.34 -5.14
C ALA A 135 -45.24 28.71 -5.73
N PRO A 136 -46.14 29.29 -4.91
CA PRO A 136 -47.52 29.60 -5.29
C PRO A 136 -47.67 30.74 -6.29
#